data_AF-A0A7V1H3Z1-F1
#
_entry.id   AF-A0A7V1H3Z1-F1
#
_cell.length_a   1.000
_cell.length_b   1.000
_cell.length_c   1.000
_cell.angle_alpha   90.00
_cell.angle_beta   90.00
_cell.angle_gamma   90.00
#
_symmetry.space_group_name_H-M   'P 1'
#
loop_
_entity.id
_entity.type
_entity.pdbx_description
1 polymer ?
#
loop_
_entity_poly.entity_id
_entity_poly.type
_entity_poly.pdbx_seq_one_letter_code
_entity_poly.pdbx_strand_id
1 'polypeptide(L)'
;MKIIFSEKCLEYNMPGHPESPERVMYSHKYLKEKGYTFVEPSPCLEEDALSAHSNGLVEKVKKGDFSDFDTPALPDIYDHALLAAGAAIEAMEIAAGGESVFSLMRPPGHHATKNNLGGFCYFNNMAISVKKTLRTRNRAAIIDIDCHHGNGTEDIFLSDSRVLFISLHQSPLYPGTGLTSRENCLNYPLKPNTDVDSYLGVLEEALEKVRDHEPDIIGVSAGFDTYKNDPITNLMLDFGAYHKIGELFKELSRPLFTILEGGYDKDIPLCIESYLEGIDG
;
A
#
# COMPACT_ATOMS: atom_id res chain seq x y z
N MET A 1 0.96 -16.66 -7.64
CA MET A 1 0.57 -15.25 -7.85
C MET A 1 1.29 -14.56 -9.02
N LYS A 2 0.68 -13.56 -9.69
CA LYS A 2 1.38 -12.63 -10.60
C LYS A 2 1.96 -11.45 -9.82
N ILE A 3 3.11 -10.92 -10.25
CA ILE A 3 3.71 -9.70 -9.69
C ILE A 3 3.75 -8.61 -10.77
N ILE A 4 3.33 -7.40 -10.45
CA ILE A 4 3.47 -6.24 -11.33
C ILE A 4 4.74 -5.49 -10.94
N PHE A 5 5.61 -5.20 -11.91
CA PHE A 5 6.86 -4.49 -11.71
C PHE A 5 7.28 -3.79 -13.00
N SER A 6 7.91 -2.62 -12.89
CA SER A 6 8.57 -1.93 -14.01
C SER A 6 9.98 -1.51 -13.60
N GLU A 7 10.97 -1.77 -14.45
CA GLU A 7 12.34 -1.27 -14.21
C GLU A 7 12.41 0.27 -14.17
N LYS A 8 11.44 0.97 -14.77
CA LYS A 8 11.35 2.44 -14.70
C LYS A 8 11.18 2.95 -13.27
N CYS A 9 10.60 2.13 -12.40
CA CYS A 9 10.51 2.49 -10.99
C CYS A 9 11.88 2.46 -10.28
N LEU A 10 12.99 2.18 -10.97
CA LEU A 10 14.36 2.26 -10.44
C LEU A 10 15.10 3.55 -10.87
N GLU A 11 14.53 4.34 -11.78
CA GLU A 11 15.25 5.42 -12.47
C GLU A 11 15.41 6.71 -11.64
N TYR A 12 14.54 6.93 -10.65
CA TYR A 12 14.61 8.10 -9.75
C TYR A 12 15.19 7.71 -8.39
N ASN A 13 16.00 8.59 -7.79
CA ASN A 13 16.65 8.34 -6.51
C ASN A 13 17.07 9.66 -5.83
N MET A 14 17.04 9.69 -4.50
CA MET A 14 17.72 10.68 -3.68
C MET A 14 18.71 9.95 -2.76
N PRO A 15 20.04 10.16 -2.90
CA PRO A 15 21.02 9.44 -2.11
C PRO A 15 20.79 9.56 -0.59
N GLY A 16 20.78 8.41 0.10
CA GLY A 16 20.56 8.34 1.56
C GLY A 16 19.09 8.40 1.99
N HIS A 17 18.16 8.48 1.04
CA HIS A 17 16.73 8.45 1.31
C HIS A 17 16.22 7.02 1.55
N PRO A 18 15.35 6.76 2.54
CA PRO A 18 14.82 5.42 2.79
C PRO A 18 14.04 4.84 1.60
N GLU A 19 13.16 5.63 0.98
CA GLU A 19 12.51 5.25 -0.28
C GLU A 19 13.55 5.33 -1.41
N SER A 20 14.10 4.17 -1.80
CA SER A 20 15.18 4.06 -2.77
C SER A 20 14.94 2.92 -3.78
N PRO A 21 15.61 2.94 -4.95
CA PRO A 21 15.52 1.86 -5.94
C PRO A 21 15.83 0.47 -5.37
N GLU A 22 16.77 0.38 -4.42
CA GLU A 22 17.22 -0.87 -3.80
C GLU A 22 16.08 -1.67 -3.17
N ARG A 23 15.08 -1.00 -2.58
CA ARG A 23 13.92 -1.63 -1.93
C ARG A 23 13.20 -2.63 -2.84
N VAL A 24 12.93 -2.20 -4.07
CA VAL A 24 12.18 -3.00 -5.06
C VAL A 24 13.11 -3.77 -5.99
N MET A 25 14.33 -3.28 -6.23
CA MET A 25 15.33 -3.99 -7.06
C MET A 25 15.72 -5.35 -6.44
N TYR A 26 16.02 -5.39 -5.14
CA TYR A 26 16.41 -6.64 -4.48
C TYR A 26 15.23 -7.61 -4.39
N SER A 27 14.03 -7.09 -4.12
CA SER A 27 12.79 -7.88 -4.09
C SER A 27 12.47 -8.48 -5.46
N HIS A 28 12.56 -7.69 -6.54
CA HIS A 28 12.35 -8.16 -7.90
C HIS A 28 13.35 -9.25 -8.27
N LYS A 29 14.66 -9.03 -8.03
CA LYS A 29 15.69 -10.03 -8.33
C LYS A 29 15.44 -11.34 -7.58
N TYR A 30 15.20 -11.25 -6.27
CA TYR A 30 14.97 -12.40 -5.40
C TYR A 30 13.75 -13.22 -5.84
N LEU A 31 12.60 -12.56 -6.02
CA LEU A 31 11.35 -13.23 -6.41
C LEU A 31 11.44 -13.79 -7.84
N LYS A 32 12.18 -13.15 -8.75
CA LYS A 32 12.47 -13.70 -10.08
C LYS A 32 13.28 -14.98 -10.02
N GLU A 33 14.29 -15.06 -9.15
CA GLU A 33 15.08 -16.29 -8.92
C GLU A 33 14.22 -17.41 -8.30
N LYS A 34 13.18 -17.06 -7.53
CA LYS A 34 12.19 -18.00 -6.98
C LYS A 34 11.12 -18.45 -7.99
N GLY A 35 11.10 -17.89 -9.19
CA GLY A 35 10.23 -18.32 -10.28
C GLY A 35 8.89 -17.60 -10.35
N TYR A 36 8.70 -16.48 -9.64
CA TYR A 36 7.50 -15.65 -9.79
C TYR A 36 7.44 -15.03 -11.19
N THR A 37 6.21 -14.87 -11.71
CA THR A 37 5.96 -14.27 -13.03
C THR A 37 5.70 -12.78 -12.88
N PHE A 38 6.35 -11.97 -13.72
CA PHE A 38 6.25 -10.52 -13.70
C PHE A 38 5.47 -9.98 -14.90
N VAL A 39 4.69 -8.93 -14.66
CA VAL A 39 3.92 -8.19 -15.66
C VAL A 39 4.35 -6.72 -15.62
N GLU A 40 4.63 -6.16 -16.80
CA GLU A 40 4.99 -4.75 -16.96
C GLU A 40 3.72 -3.90 -16.99
N PRO A 41 3.58 -2.89 -16.10
CA PRO A 41 2.42 -2.02 -16.08
C PRO A 41 2.51 -0.88 -17.09
N SER A 42 1.36 -0.27 -17.37
CA SER A 42 1.22 1.01 -18.04
C SER A 42 0.89 2.12 -17.04
N PRO A 43 1.30 3.38 -17.31
CA PRO A 43 0.90 4.51 -16.46
C PRO A 43 -0.60 4.74 -16.52
N CYS A 44 -1.18 5.18 -15.41
CA CYS A 44 -2.57 5.61 -15.37
C CYS A 44 -2.77 6.94 -16.13
N LEU A 45 -4.02 7.25 -16.44
CA LEU A 45 -4.37 8.55 -17.00
C LEU A 45 -4.36 9.61 -15.89
N GLU A 46 -4.08 10.87 -16.24
CA GLU A 46 -4.21 12.00 -15.31
C GLU A 46 -5.63 12.09 -14.71
N GLU A 47 -6.65 11.72 -15.48
CA GLU A 47 -8.05 11.63 -15.00
C GLU A 47 -8.23 10.60 -13.88
N ASP A 48 -7.45 9.53 -13.86
CA ASP A 48 -7.46 8.55 -12.77
C ASP A 48 -6.89 9.20 -11.50
N ALA A 49 -5.78 9.95 -11.59
CA ALA A 49 -5.22 10.69 -10.46
C ALA A 49 -6.20 11.78 -9.93
N LEU A 50 -6.85 12.51 -10.84
CA LEU A 50 -7.88 13.52 -10.50
C LEU A 50 -9.14 12.92 -9.87
N SER A 51 -9.34 11.60 -9.92
CA SER A 51 -10.45 10.93 -9.25
C SER A 51 -10.26 10.81 -7.72
N ALA A 52 -9.01 10.84 -7.26
CA ALA A 52 -8.63 10.75 -5.86
C ALA A 52 -8.10 12.08 -5.30
N HIS A 53 -7.46 12.88 -6.15
CA HIS A 53 -6.77 14.11 -5.75
C HIS A 53 -7.39 15.37 -6.36
N SER A 54 -7.18 16.49 -5.68
CA SER A 54 -7.53 17.80 -6.22
C SER A 54 -6.66 18.12 -7.45
N ASN A 55 -7.21 18.92 -8.36
CA ASN A 55 -6.45 19.49 -9.47
C ASN A 55 -5.21 20.26 -8.97
N GLY A 56 -5.31 20.90 -7.80
CA GLY A 56 -4.19 21.62 -7.19
C GLY A 56 -3.02 20.70 -6.84
N LEU A 57 -3.28 19.51 -6.27
CA LEU A 57 -2.23 18.55 -5.97
C LEU A 57 -1.61 17.98 -7.25
N VAL A 58 -2.44 17.54 -8.21
CA VAL A 58 -1.97 16.95 -9.47
C VAL A 58 -1.07 17.93 -10.24
N GLU A 59 -1.50 19.18 -10.39
CA GLU A 59 -0.71 20.23 -11.06
C GLU A 59 0.58 20.56 -10.31
N LYS A 60 0.56 20.51 -8.98
CA LYS A 60 1.74 20.74 -8.14
C LYS A 60 2.80 19.68 -8.38
N VAL A 61 2.41 18.40 -8.36
CA VAL A 61 3.32 17.26 -8.63
C VAL A 61 3.83 17.33 -10.07
N LYS A 62 2.94 17.57 -11.03
CA LYS A 62 3.25 17.67 -12.47
C LYS A 62 4.28 18.75 -12.80
N LYS A 63 4.25 19.88 -12.10
CA LYS A 63 5.20 20.99 -12.28
C LYS A 63 6.46 20.86 -11.41
N GLY A 64 6.50 19.93 -10.47
CA GLY A 64 7.55 19.88 -9.45
C GLY A 64 7.53 21.09 -8.49
N ASP A 65 6.38 21.76 -8.33
CA ASP A 65 6.25 23.01 -7.56
C ASP A 65 5.90 22.73 -6.08
N PHE A 66 6.74 21.95 -5.42
CA PHE A 66 6.55 21.60 -4.01
C PHE A 66 7.88 21.49 -3.28
N SER A 67 7.80 21.66 -1.97
CA SER A 67 8.90 21.41 -1.05
C SER A 67 8.33 20.64 0.13
N ASP A 68 8.85 19.43 0.30
CA ASP A 68 8.58 18.57 1.42
C ASP A 68 9.93 18.00 1.90
N PHE A 69 10.02 17.69 3.20
CA PHE A 69 11.29 17.28 3.81
C PHE A 69 11.68 15.86 3.42
N ASP A 70 10.70 14.97 3.27
CA ASP A 70 10.91 13.56 3.00
C ASP A 70 10.37 13.14 1.61
N THR A 71 9.61 14.00 0.95
CA THR A 71 9.04 13.70 -0.38
C THR A 71 9.65 14.63 -1.45
N PRO A 72 10.82 14.28 -2.02
CA PRO A 72 11.59 15.20 -2.85
C PRO A 72 10.98 15.47 -4.24
N ALA A 73 11.07 16.70 -4.71
CA ALA A 73 10.76 17.04 -6.10
C ALA A 73 11.87 16.57 -7.06
N LEU A 74 11.82 15.31 -7.46
CA LEU A 74 12.78 14.71 -8.39
C LEU A 74 12.34 14.90 -9.86
N PRO A 75 13.29 14.90 -10.82
CA PRO A 75 12.95 14.87 -12.25
C PRO A 75 12.01 13.71 -12.58
N ASP A 76 11.04 13.97 -13.46
CA ASP A 76 10.09 12.98 -13.98
C ASP A 76 9.25 12.24 -12.92
N ILE A 77 9.24 12.73 -11.67
CA ILE A 77 8.52 12.08 -10.55
C ILE A 77 7.00 11.98 -10.80
N TYR A 78 6.45 12.91 -11.57
CA TYR A 78 5.06 12.86 -12.02
C TYR A 78 4.78 11.60 -12.85
N ASP A 79 5.62 11.30 -13.84
CA ASP A 79 5.44 10.14 -14.71
C ASP A 79 5.66 8.83 -13.94
N HIS A 80 6.63 8.79 -13.02
CA HIS A 80 6.83 7.65 -12.13
C HIS A 80 5.66 7.43 -11.17
N ALA A 81 5.06 8.50 -10.62
CA ALA A 81 3.88 8.41 -9.77
C ALA A 81 2.65 7.92 -10.55
N LEU A 82 2.45 8.38 -11.80
CA LEU A 82 1.40 7.84 -12.68
C LEU A 82 1.64 6.36 -13.03
N LEU A 83 2.91 5.95 -13.19
CA LEU A 83 3.26 4.55 -13.42
C LEU A 83 2.95 3.66 -12.22
N ALA A 84 3.30 4.09 -11.00
CA ALA A 84 2.97 3.35 -9.78
C ALA A 84 1.45 3.24 -9.57
N ALA A 85 0.70 4.32 -9.80
CA ALA A 85 -0.76 4.30 -9.74
C ALA A 85 -1.38 3.42 -10.85
N GLY A 86 -0.82 3.44 -12.05
CA GLY A 86 -1.23 2.56 -13.16
C GLY A 86 -1.03 1.08 -12.84
N ALA A 87 0.11 0.73 -12.26
CA ALA A 87 0.36 -0.62 -11.77
C ALA A 87 -0.62 -1.05 -10.68
N ALA A 88 -1.02 -0.14 -9.79
CA ALA A 88 -2.04 -0.42 -8.78
C ALA A 88 -3.43 -0.63 -9.42
N ILE A 89 -3.77 0.09 -10.49
CA ILE A 89 -5.01 -0.11 -11.24
C ILE A 89 -5.01 -1.49 -11.89
N GLU A 90 -3.92 -1.86 -12.57
CA GLU A 90 -3.81 -3.17 -13.22
C GLU A 90 -3.87 -4.32 -12.20
N ALA A 91 -3.27 -4.16 -11.01
CA ALA A 91 -3.42 -5.10 -9.92
C ALA A 91 -4.90 -5.25 -9.51
N MET A 92 -5.61 -4.14 -9.35
CA MET A 92 -7.04 -4.17 -9.05
C MET A 92 -7.85 -4.87 -10.16
N GLU A 93 -7.54 -4.65 -11.44
CA GLU A 93 -8.22 -5.26 -12.58
C GLU A 93 -7.96 -6.78 -12.67
N ILE A 94 -6.73 -7.23 -12.43
CA ILE A 94 -6.38 -8.65 -12.38
C ILE A 94 -7.10 -9.34 -11.22
N ALA A 95 -7.11 -8.73 -10.03
CA ALA A 95 -7.87 -9.24 -8.88
C ALA A 95 -9.36 -9.29 -9.17
N ALA A 96 -9.90 -8.26 -9.82
CA ALA A 96 -11.29 -8.24 -10.23
C ALA A 96 -11.65 -9.40 -11.18
N GLY A 97 -10.69 -9.90 -11.97
CA GLY A 97 -10.79 -11.10 -12.80
C GLY A 97 -10.66 -12.44 -12.07
N GLY A 98 -10.39 -12.42 -10.76
CA GLY A 98 -10.33 -13.62 -9.90
C GLY A 98 -8.92 -14.15 -9.64
N GLU A 99 -7.87 -13.42 -10.01
CA GLU A 99 -6.47 -13.80 -9.75
C GLU A 99 -5.86 -12.93 -8.64
N SER A 100 -5.24 -13.52 -7.63
CA SER A 100 -4.44 -12.74 -6.67
C SER A 100 -3.21 -12.14 -7.36
N VAL A 101 -2.86 -10.91 -6.98
CA VAL A 101 -1.76 -10.15 -7.60
C VAL A 101 -1.11 -9.19 -6.59
N PHE A 102 0.19 -9.02 -6.74
CA PHE A 102 1.01 -8.11 -5.93
C PHE A 102 1.68 -7.06 -6.82
N SER A 103 1.51 -5.78 -6.51
CA SER A 103 2.20 -4.69 -7.20
C SER A 103 3.47 -4.29 -6.44
N LEU A 104 4.63 -4.65 -6.98
CA LEU A 104 5.95 -4.32 -6.45
C LEU A 104 6.44 -3.01 -7.08
N MET A 105 5.83 -1.89 -6.72
CA MET A 105 6.09 -0.61 -7.36
C MET A 105 6.48 0.47 -6.34
N ARG A 106 7.14 1.51 -6.85
CA ARG A 106 7.44 2.75 -6.13
C ARG A 106 7.17 3.95 -7.07
N PRO A 107 6.74 5.12 -6.57
CA PRO A 107 6.67 5.50 -5.15
C PRO A 107 5.44 4.90 -4.43
N PRO A 108 5.46 4.81 -3.07
CA PRO A 108 4.29 4.43 -2.29
C PRO A 108 3.18 5.49 -2.39
N GLY A 109 2.01 5.25 -1.77
CA GLY A 109 0.85 6.11 -1.96
C GLY A 109 0.02 6.47 -0.73
N HIS A 110 -0.01 5.66 0.34
CA HIS A 110 -1.04 5.79 1.38
C HIS A 110 -1.02 7.10 2.19
N HIS A 111 0.06 7.89 2.15
CA HIS A 111 0.16 9.20 2.81
C HIS A 111 -0.34 10.37 1.94
N ALA A 112 -0.52 10.17 0.63
CA ALA A 112 -1.01 11.22 -0.25
C ALA A 112 -2.51 11.45 -0.01
N THR A 113 -2.83 12.60 0.58
CA THR A 113 -4.20 13.07 0.83
C THR A 113 -4.82 13.64 -0.44
N LYS A 114 -6.08 14.07 -0.40
CA LYS A 114 -6.73 14.76 -1.52
C LYS A 114 -5.96 16.03 -1.97
N ASN A 115 -5.27 16.71 -1.05
CA ASN A 115 -4.68 18.03 -1.32
C ASN A 115 -3.17 18.14 -1.07
N ASN A 116 -2.56 17.13 -0.44
CA ASN A 116 -1.16 17.14 -0.04
C ASN A 116 -0.49 15.79 -0.32
N LEU A 117 0.75 15.86 -0.81
CA LEU A 117 1.75 14.79 -0.80
C LEU A 117 2.49 14.78 0.56
N GLY A 118 3.26 13.73 0.81
CA GLY A 118 4.11 13.60 2.01
C GLY A 118 4.39 12.13 2.32
N GLY A 119 5.35 11.85 3.21
CA GLY A 119 5.68 10.48 3.61
C GLY A 119 6.09 9.61 2.41
N PHE A 120 6.92 10.16 1.53
CA PHE A 120 7.36 9.54 0.27
C PHE A 120 6.26 9.39 -0.81
N CYS A 121 5.00 9.76 -0.51
CA CYS A 121 3.85 9.51 -1.36
C CYS A 121 3.44 10.75 -2.17
N TYR A 122 3.36 10.63 -3.50
CA TYR A 122 2.94 11.71 -4.40
C TYR A 122 1.46 11.60 -4.79
N PHE A 123 1.03 10.39 -5.15
CA PHE A 123 -0.35 10.02 -5.44
C PHE A 123 -0.73 8.77 -4.66
N ASN A 124 -2.00 8.67 -4.28
CA ASN A 124 -2.51 7.55 -3.50
C ASN A 124 -2.92 6.42 -4.45
N ASN A 125 -1.96 5.54 -4.70
CA ASN A 125 -2.08 4.38 -5.59
C ASN A 125 -3.34 3.54 -5.25
N MET A 126 -3.53 3.22 -3.96
CA MET A 126 -4.68 2.45 -3.48
C MET A 126 -6.01 3.17 -3.75
N ALA A 127 -6.08 4.45 -3.42
CA ALA A 127 -7.30 5.23 -3.55
C ALA A 127 -7.70 5.42 -5.01
N ILE A 128 -6.74 5.65 -5.91
CA ILE A 128 -6.98 5.72 -7.36
C ILE A 128 -7.60 4.39 -7.86
N SER A 129 -7.02 3.25 -7.49
CA SER A 129 -7.53 1.93 -7.86
C SER A 129 -8.94 1.67 -7.34
N VAL A 130 -9.21 2.01 -6.08
CA VAL A 130 -10.53 1.81 -5.46
C VAL A 130 -11.57 2.78 -6.04
N LYS A 131 -11.23 4.04 -6.32
CA LYS A 131 -12.16 4.95 -7.02
C LYS A 131 -12.51 4.42 -8.41
N LYS A 132 -11.58 3.79 -9.11
CA LYS A 132 -11.82 3.17 -10.43
C LYS A 132 -12.72 1.93 -10.33
N THR A 133 -12.47 1.02 -9.39
CA THR A 133 -13.28 -0.20 -9.22
C THR A 133 -14.73 0.11 -8.83
N LEU A 134 -14.96 1.15 -8.02
CA LEU A 134 -16.30 1.57 -7.58
C LEU A 134 -17.16 2.20 -8.69
N ARG A 135 -16.63 2.33 -9.92
CA ARG A 135 -17.44 2.68 -11.10
C ARG A 135 -18.30 1.50 -11.57
N THR A 136 -17.89 0.26 -11.26
CA THR A 136 -18.57 -0.97 -11.67
C THR A 136 -18.88 -1.93 -10.51
N ARG A 137 -18.29 -1.71 -9.33
CA ARG A 137 -18.55 -2.45 -8.08
C ARG A 137 -19.21 -1.56 -7.03
N ASN A 138 -19.85 -2.17 -6.03
CA ASN A 138 -20.64 -1.46 -5.03
C ASN A 138 -19.87 -1.20 -3.75
N ARG A 139 -19.07 -2.18 -3.29
CA ARG A 139 -18.35 -2.12 -2.01
C ARG A 139 -16.89 -2.54 -2.17
N ALA A 140 -16.00 -1.81 -1.52
CA ALA A 140 -14.59 -2.16 -1.41
C ALA A 140 -14.17 -2.13 0.06
N ALA A 141 -13.15 -2.92 0.40
CA ALA A 141 -12.42 -2.77 1.66
C ALA A 141 -10.94 -2.50 1.36
N ILE A 142 -10.35 -1.60 2.14
CA ILE A 142 -8.91 -1.32 2.13
C ILE A 142 -8.38 -1.72 3.50
N ILE A 143 -7.37 -2.58 3.51
CA ILE A 143 -6.67 -3.01 4.72
C ILE A 143 -5.23 -2.52 4.60
N ASP A 144 -4.86 -1.57 5.45
CA ASP A 144 -3.51 -1.02 5.52
C ASP A 144 -2.75 -1.68 6.68
N ILE A 145 -1.73 -2.45 6.31
CA ILE A 145 -0.83 -3.16 7.24
C ILE A 145 0.56 -2.51 7.31
N ASP A 146 0.73 -1.35 6.67
CA ASP A 146 1.93 -0.53 6.85
C ASP A 146 2.03 -0.02 8.29
N CYS A 147 3.24 0.11 8.80
CA CYS A 147 3.47 0.53 10.17
C CYS A 147 3.00 1.97 10.44
N HIS A 148 2.90 2.79 9.40
CA HIS A 148 2.41 4.16 9.47
C HIS A 148 0.92 4.22 9.14
N HIS A 149 0.21 5.14 9.79
CA HIS A 149 -1.19 5.37 9.45
C HIS A 149 -1.30 5.90 8.01
N GLY A 150 -2.06 5.19 7.15
CA GLY A 150 -2.46 5.62 5.81
C GLY A 150 -3.42 6.81 5.80
N ASN A 151 -3.00 7.94 6.36
CA ASN A 151 -3.78 9.16 6.54
C ASN A 151 -4.29 9.76 5.23
N GLY A 152 -3.58 9.55 4.12
CA GLY A 152 -4.03 9.96 2.80
C GLY A 152 -5.24 9.15 2.34
N THR A 153 -5.19 7.84 2.56
CA THR A 153 -6.28 6.92 2.24
C THR A 153 -7.51 7.22 3.09
N GLU A 154 -7.33 7.45 4.39
CA GLU A 154 -8.42 7.92 5.28
C GLU A 154 -9.02 9.23 4.76
N ASP A 155 -8.21 10.26 4.48
CA ASP A 155 -8.69 11.57 4.00
C ASP A 155 -9.55 11.47 2.73
N ILE A 156 -9.20 10.57 1.81
CA ILE A 156 -9.89 10.41 0.52
C ILE A 156 -11.22 9.66 0.65
N PHE A 157 -11.33 8.71 1.58
CA PHE A 157 -12.50 7.83 1.72
C PHE A 157 -13.37 8.10 2.94
N LEU A 158 -12.95 8.96 3.85
CA LEU A 158 -13.78 9.34 4.98
C LEU A 158 -15.17 9.77 4.50
N SER A 159 -16.20 9.20 5.11
CA SER A 159 -17.62 9.39 4.78
C SER A 159 -18.11 8.75 3.46
N ASP A 160 -17.29 8.01 2.71
CA ASP A 160 -17.75 7.18 1.58
C ASP A 160 -18.13 5.78 2.10
N SER A 161 -19.40 5.58 2.45
CA SER A 161 -19.91 4.33 3.03
C SER A 161 -19.76 3.09 2.14
N ARG A 162 -19.36 3.23 0.88
CA ARG A 162 -19.03 2.10 -0.01
C ARG A 162 -17.65 1.51 0.29
N VAL A 163 -16.79 2.24 0.99
CA VAL A 163 -15.42 1.83 1.30
C VAL A 163 -15.28 1.64 2.79
N LEU A 164 -14.87 0.45 3.22
CA LEU A 164 -14.33 0.24 4.56
C LEU A 164 -12.81 0.47 4.51
N PHE A 165 -12.29 1.39 5.31
CA PHE A 165 -10.85 1.56 5.49
C PHE A 165 -10.46 1.04 6.87
N ILE A 166 -9.45 0.17 6.92
CA ILE A 166 -8.85 -0.34 8.15
C ILE A 166 -7.36 0.00 8.10
N SER A 167 -6.83 0.52 9.20
CA SER A 167 -5.39 0.70 9.36
C SER A 167 -4.92 0.20 10.73
N LEU A 168 -3.92 -0.69 10.71
CA LEU A 168 -3.17 -1.13 11.88
C LEU A 168 -1.81 -0.46 11.81
N HIS A 169 -1.49 0.42 12.75
CA HIS A 169 -0.29 1.24 12.64
C HIS A 169 0.32 1.53 14.01
N GLN A 170 1.63 1.75 14.08
CA GLN A 170 2.30 2.14 15.29
C GLN A 170 1.92 3.58 15.70
N SER A 171 1.70 3.79 16.99
CA SER A 171 1.52 5.11 17.59
C SER A 171 2.19 5.21 18.97
N PRO A 172 2.91 6.30 19.28
CA PRO A 172 3.16 7.46 18.43
C PRO A 172 4.17 7.17 17.32
N LEU A 173 3.89 7.64 16.10
CA LEU A 173 4.78 7.62 14.92
C LEU A 173 4.28 8.66 13.90
N TYR A 174 5.07 8.96 12.85
CA TYR A 174 4.53 9.65 11.67
C TYR A 174 3.29 8.89 11.15
N PRO A 175 2.23 9.57 10.68
CA PRO A 175 2.02 11.02 10.55
C PRO A 175 1.43 11.71 11.80
N GLY A 176 1.28 11.01 12.92
CA GLY A 176 0.66 11.54 14.14
C GLY A 176 -0.88 11.62 14.09
N THR A 177 -1.51 10.89 13.17
CA THR A 177 -2.98 10.75 13.04
C THR A 177 -3.39 9.28 13.28
N GLY A 178 -4.67 8.93 13.05
CA GLY A 178 -5.13 7.54 13.23
C GLY A 178 -5.39 7.11 14.69
N LEU A 179 -5.40 8.05 15.65
CA LEU A 179 -5.61 7.71 17.07
C LEU A 179 -7.03 7.21 17.41
N THR A 180 -8.00 7.49 16.55
CA THR A 180 -9.41 7.16 16.76
C THR A 180 -10.07 6.80 15.44
N SER A 181 -10.96 5.80 15.47
CA SER A 181 -11.83 5.46 14.33
C SER A 181 -12.91 6.51 14.10
N ARG A 182 -13.29 6.72 12.83
CA ARG A 182 -14.34 7.65 12.40
C ARG A 182 -15.13 7.04 11.24
N GLU A 183 -16.44 6.88 11.44
CA GLU A 183 -17.35 6.41 10.40
C GLU A 183 -16.89 5.08 9.77
N ASN A 184 -16.55 5.08 8.48
CA ASN A 184 -16.08 3.95 7.71
C ASN A 184 -14.56 3.70 7.79
N CYS A 185 -13.84 4.52 8.55
CA CYS A 185 -12.39 4.43 8.77
C CYS A 185 -12.13 3.90 10.18
N LEU A 186 -11.64 2.66 10.27
CA LEU A 186 -11.36 1.96 11.51
C LEU A 186 -9.86 1.91 11.77
N ASN A 187 -9.44 2.60 12.83
CA ASN A 187 -8.04 2.75 13.17
C ASN A 187 -7.68 1.95 14.42
N TYR A 188 -6.59 1.19 14.30
CA TYR A 188 -6.06 0.35 15.36
C TYR A 188 -4.61 0.79 15.69
N PRO A 189 -4.44 1.86 16.50
CA PRO A 189 -3.11 2.30 16.90
C PRO A 189 -2.46 1.29 17.86
N LEU A 190 -1.28 0.80 17.48
CA LEU A 190 -0.49 -0.19 18.18
C LEU A 190 0.69 0.48 18.90
N LYS A 191 1.10 -0.05 20.05
CA LYS A 191 2.25 0.49 20.77
C LYS A 191 3.55 0.02 20.10
N PRO A 192 4.65 0.79 20.21
CA PRO A 192 5.98 0.28 19.89
C PRO A 192 6.24 -1.05 20.60
N ASN A 193 6.90 -1.97 19.92
CA ASN A 193 7.21 -3.33 20.35
C ASN A 193 5.98 -4.25 20.51
N THR A 194 4.87 -3.96 19.83
CA THR A 194 3.74 -4.91 19.77
C THR A 194 4.23 -6.21 19.14
N ASP A 195 4.01 -7.32 19.84
CA ASP A 195 4.43 -8.65 19.42
C ASP A 195 3.52 -9.25 18.34
N VAL A 196 3.97 -10.36 17.77
CA VAL A 196 3.28 -11.07 16.68
C VAL A 196 1.86 -11.46 17.08
N ASP A 197 1.68 -12.07 18.26
CA ASP A 197 0.38 -12.56 18.72
C ASP A 197 -0.61 -11.41 18.93
N SER A 198 -0.16 -10.30 19.52
CA SER A 198 -0.99 -9.10 19.71
C SER A 198 -1.37 -8.46 18.39
N TYR A 199 -0.42 -8.36 17.44
CA TYR A 199 -0.68 -7.81 16.11
C TYR A 199 -1.72 -8.67 15.36
N LEU A 200 -1.52 -9.99 15.32
CA LEU A 200 -2.41 -10.91 14.63
C LEU A 200 -3.81 -10.93 15.26
N GLY A 201 -3.92 -10.86 16.59
CA GLY A 201 -5.22 -10.75 17.26
C GLY A 201 -5.99 -9.49 16.88
N VAL A 202 -5.31 -8.35 16.74
CA VAL A 202 -5.94 -7.10 16.25
C VAL A 202 -6.32 -7.22 14.78
N LEU A 203 -5.48 -7.84 13.95
CA LEU A 203 -5.79 -8.05 12.55
C LEU A 203 -7.02 -8.94 12.38
N GLU A 204 -7.11 -10.05 13.12
CA GLU A 204 -8.27 -10.94 13.12
C GLU A 204 -9.57 -10.20 13.50
N GLU A 205 -9.53 -9.38 14.57
CA GLU A 205 -10.68 -8.54 14.94
C GLU A 205 -11.07 -7.57 13.81
N ALA A 206 -10.08 -6.93 13.18
CA ALA A 206 -10.33 -6.02 12.08
C ALA A 206 -10.91 -6.74 10.85
N LEU A 207 -10.48 -7.97 10.58
CA LEU A 207 -11.00 -8.79 9.48
C LEU A 207 -12.45 -9.21 9.68
N GLU A 208 -12.96 -9.31 10.91
CA GLU A 208 -14.40 -9.48 11.15
C GLU A 208 -15.21 -8.29 10.60
N LYS A 209 -14.67 -7.07 10.68
CA LYS A 209 -15.31 -5.87 10.09
C LYS A 209 -15.34 -5.94 8.57
N VAL A 210 -14.31 -6.53 7.95
CA VAL A 210 -14.29 -6.79 6.52
C VAL A 210 -15.37 -7.80 6.13
N ARG A 211 -15.54 -8.87 6.93
CA ARG A 211 -16.61 -9.86 6.73
C ARG A 211 -18.00 -9.22 6.85
N ASP A 212 -18.22 -8.38 7.85
CA ASP A 212 -19.48 -7.64 8.06
C ASP A 212 -19.80 -6.66 6.91
N HIS A 213 -18.77 -6.00 6.36
CA HIS A 213 -18.93 -5.05 5.25
C HIS A 213 -19.22 -5.75 3.91
N GLU A 214 -18.85 -7.02 3.77
CA GLU A 214 -19.01 -7.86 2.58
C GLU A 214 -18.56 -7.15 1.27
N PRO A 215 -17.27 -6.77 1.16
CA PRO A 215 -16.77 -6.07 -0.02
C PRO A 215 -16.78 -6.96 -1.27
N ASP A 216 -16.97 -6.34 -2.43
CA ASP A 216 -16.81 -6.99 -3.73
C ASP A 216 -15.33 -7.19 -4.07
N ILE A 217 -14.44 -6.39 -3.49
CA ILE A 217 -12.98 -6.42 -3.69
C ILE A 217 -12.24 -5.90 -2.46
N ILE A 218 -11.08 -6.47 -2.19
CA ILE A 218 -10.19 -6.10 -1.09
C ILE A 218 -8.88 -5.58 -1.69
N GLY A 219 -8.50 -4.37 -1.29
CA GLY A 219 -7.17 -3.81 -1.53
C GLY A 219 -6.34 -3.88 -0.25
N VAL A 220 -5.11 -4.37 -0.35
CA VAL A 220 -4.15 -4.38 0.77
C VAL A 220 -3.03 -3.39 0.47
N SER A 221 -2.89 -2.38 1.32
CA SER A 221 -1.72 -1.50 1.36
C SER A 221 -0.67 -2.22 2.22
N ALA A 222 0.29 -2.86 1.56
CA ALA A 222 1.27 -3.73 2.20
C ALA A 222 2.59 -3.00 2.45
N GLY A 223 2.73 -2.45 3.65
CA GLY A 223 4.02 -2.06 4.20
C GLY A 223 4.67 -3.20 4.96
N PHE A 224 5.96 -3.41 4.70
CA PHE A 224 6.77 -4.41 5.43
C PHE A 224 7.72 -3.76 6.43
N ASP A 225 7.51 -2.49 6.73
CA ASP A 225 8.20 -1.75 7.79
C ASP A 225 7.70 -2.10 9.18
N THR A 226 6.68 -2.96 9.30
CA THR A 226 6.28 -3.61 10.54
C THR A 226 7.26 -4.69 11.03
N TYR A 227 8.29 -5.00 10.21
CA TYR A 227 9.29 -6.03 10.49
C TYR A 227 10.18 -5.63 11.68
N LYS A 228 10.49 -6.57 12.55
CA LYS A 228 11.26 -6.35 13.79
C LYS A 228 12.65 -5.73 13.62
N ASN A 229 13.23 -5.80 12.42
CA ASN A 229 14.52 -5.19 12.12
C ASN A 229 14.41 -3.96 11.21
N ASP A 230 13.19 -3.49 10.91
CA ASP A 230 13.02 -2.29 10.09
C ASP A 230 13.70 -1.08 10.78
N PRO A 231 14.48 -0.27 10.03
CA PRO A 231 15.28 0.79 10.62
C PRO A 231 14.48 2.00 11.10
N ILE A 232 13.21 2.16 10.68
CA ILE A 232 12.43 3.36 10.98
C ILE A 232 11.20 3.13 11.86
N THR A 233 10.90 1.89 12.23
CA THR A 233 9.75 1.56 13.09
C THR A 233 10.11 0.54 14.18
N ASN A 234 9.15 0.16 15.03
CA ASN A 234 9.40 -0.68 16.20
C ASN A 234 8.35 -1.78 16.42
N LEU A 235 7.57 -2.19 15.41
CA LEU A 235 6.75 -3.40 15.55
C LEU A 235 7.61 -4.66 15.41
N MET A 236 7.14 -5.79 15.95
CA MET A 236 7.98 -6.98 16.13
C MET A 236 7.63 -8.13 15.17
N LEU A 237 7.07 -7.83 13.99
CA LEU A 237 6.67 -8.88 13.06
C LEU A 237 7.90 -9.60 12.50
N ASP A 238 7.75 -10.88 12.23
CA ASP A 238 8.75 -11.71 11.55
C ASP A 238 8.15 -12.41 10.33
N PHE A 239 8.96 -13.21 9.64
CA PHE A 239 8.54 -13.93 8.44
C PHE A 239 7.31 -14.82 8.67
N GLY A 240 7.21 -15.46 9.83
CA GLY A 240 6.07 -16.29 10.19
C GLY A 240 4.79 -15.47 10.35
N ALA A 241 4.90 -14.26 10.92
CA ALA A 241 3.79 -13.31 10.99
C ALA A 241 3.28 -12.92 9.59
N TYR A 242 4.19 -12.59 8.65
CA TYR A 242 3.79 -12.24 7.29
C TYR A 242 3.12 -13.39 6.54
N HIS A 243 3.62 -14.62 6.71
CA HIS A 243 2.95 -15.81 6.18
C HIS A 243 1.54 -15.95 6.75
N LYS A 244 1.37 -15.77 8.06
CA LYS A 244 0.06 -15.86 8.70
C LYS A 244 -0.90 -14.76 8.24
N ILE A 245 -0.41 -13.53 8.03
CA ILE A 245 -1.19 -12.43 7.45
C ILE A 245 -1.70 -12.82 6.05
N GLY A 246 -0.84 -13.41 5.21
CA GLY A 246 -1.22 -13.92 3.89
C GLY A 246 -2.34 -14.96 3.96
N GLU A 247 -2.24 -15.93 4.87
CA GLU A 247 -3.29 -16.94 5.11
C GLU A 247 -4.62 -16.30 5.50
N LEU A 248 -4.60 -15.35 6.46
CA LEU A 248 -5.80 -14.66 6.93
C LEU A 248 -6.50 -13.90 5.80
N PHE A 249 -5.74 -13.26 4.91
CA PHE A 249 -6.30 -12.59 3.74
C PHE A 249 -6.87 -13.57 2.71
N LYS A 250 -6.23 -14.72 2.51
CA LYS A 250 -6.76 -15.78 1.65
C LYS A 250 -8.11 -16.30 2.17
N GLU A 251 -8.24 -16.49 3.48
CA GLU A 251 -9.46 -16.99 4.13
C GLU A 251 -10.69 -16.09 3.89
N LEU A 252 -10.49 -14.79 3.64
CA LEU A 252 -11.59 -13.88 3.27
C LEU A 252 -12.32 -14.32 2.00
N SER A 253 -11.67 -15.11 1.14
CA SER A 253 -12.28 -15.70 -0.06
C SER A 253 -12.93 -14.66 -0.98
N ARG A 254 -12.28 -13.49 -1.12
CA ARG A 254 -12.71 -12.38 -1.99
C ARG A 254 -11.61 -12.03 -2.99
N PRO A 255 -11.96 -11.41 -4.13
CA PRO A 255 -10.99 -10.74 -5.01
C PRO A 255 -10.04 -9.85 -4.21
N LEU A 256 -8.74 -10.09 -4.32
CA LEU A 256 -7.73 -9.42 -3.50
C LEU A 256 -6.56 -8.95 -4.37
N PHE A 257 -6.24 -7.66 -4.28
CA PHE A 257 -5.02 -7.09 -4.83
C PHE A 257 -4.19 -6.49 -3.70
N THR A 258 -2.88 -6.65 -3.78
CA THR A 258 -1.94 -6.05 -2.83
C THR A 258 -1.03 -5.08 -3.58
N ILE A 259 -0.73 -3.93 -2.97
CA ILE A 259 0.27 -3.00 -3.48
C ILE A 259 1.30 -2.71 -2.39
N LEU A 260 2.57 -2.57 -2.77
CA LEU A 260 3.64 -2.23 -1.84
C LEU A 260 3.52 -0.77 -1.37
N GLU A 261 3.66 -0.56 -0.06
CA GLU A 261 3.84 0.76 0.58
C GLU A 261 5.27 0.89 1.13
N GLY A 262 5.46 0.86 2.46
CA GLY A 262 6.74 0.94 3.17
C GLY A 262 7.51 -0.39 3.29
N GLY A 263 8.60 -0.35 4.05
CA GLY A 263 9.54 -1.45 4.27
C GLY A 263 10.93 -1.12 3.75
N TYR A 264 11.91 -1.08 4.66
CA TYR A 264 13.21 -0.44 4.41
C TYR A 264 14.41 -1.28 4.86
N ASP A 265 14.18 -2.42 5.51
CA ASP A 265 15.25 -3.36 5.84
C ASP A 265 15.76 -4.13 4.59
N LYS A 266 16.94 -4.72 4.68
CA LYS A 266 17.49 -5.58 3.62
C LYS A 266 16.76 -6.92 3.46
N ASP A 267 16.04 -7.38 4.49
CA ASP A 267 15.33 -8.66 4.50
C ASP A 267 13.90 -8.56 3.94
N ILE A 268 13.46 -7.36 3.50
CA ILE A 268 12.14 -7.16 2.88
C ILE A 268 11.79 -8.17 1.77
N PRO A 269 12.71 -8.62 0.89
CA PRO A 269 12.40 -9.67 -0.08
C PRO A 269 11.87 -10.96 0.56
N LEU A 270 12.34 -11.32 1.76
CA LEU A 270 11.91 -12.50 2.52
C LEU A 270 10.54 -12.28 3.17
N CYS A 271 10.29 -11.05 3.68
CA CYS A 271 8.99 -10.66 4.21
C CYS A 271 7.91 -10.74 3.12
N ILE A 272 8.20 -10.20 1.92
CA ILE A 272 7.32 -10.27 0.77
C ILE A 272 7.06 -11.72 0.37
N GLU A 273 8.10 -12.54 0.18
CA GLU A 273 7.91 -13.95 -0.20
C GLU A 273 7.02 -14.69 0.82
N SER A 274 7.30 -14.54 2.12
CA SER A 274 6.52 -15.20 3.17
C SER A 274 5.04 -14.81 3.11
N TYR A 275 4.75 -13.53 2.90
CA TYR A 275 3.40 -13.02 2.69
C TYR A 275 2.72 -13.62 1.45
N LEU A 276 3.43 -13.66 0.32
CA LEU A 276 2.91 -14.20 -0.93
C LEU A 276 2.63 -15.71 -0.83
N GLU A 277 3.50 -16.47 -0.15
CA GLU A 277 3.31 -17.90 0.13
C GLU A 277 2.04 -18.13 0.94
N GLY A 278 1.79 -17.32 1.98
CA GLY A 278 0.57 -17.41 2.78
C GLY A 278 -0.72 -17.22 1.96
N ILE A 279 -0.68 -16.34 0.95
CA ILE A 279 -1.82 -16.14 0.04
C ILE A 279 -1.98 -17.30 -0.95
N ASP A 280 -0.88 -17.79 -1.54
CA ASP A 280 -0.93 -18.84 -2.55
C ASP A 280 -1.28 -20.22 -1.94
N GLY A 281 -0.83 -20.51 -0.71
CA GLY A 281 -1.08 -21.76 0.04
C GLY A 281 -0.03 -22.82 -0.18
#